data_AF-A0A820ID03-F1
#
_entry.id   AF-A0A820ID03-F1
#
_cell.length_a   1.000
_cell.length_b   1.000
_cell.length_c   1.000
_cell.angle_alpha   90.00
_cell.angle_beta   90.00
_cell.angle_gamma   90.00
#
_symmetry.space_group_name_H-M   'P 1'
#
loop_
_entity.id
_entity.type
_entity.pdbx_description
1 polymer ?
#
loop_
_entity_poly.entity_id
_entity_poly.type
_entity_poly.pdbx_seq_one_letter_code
_entity_poly.pdbx_strand_id
1 'polypeptide(L)'
;MEDVDELIKQVHNRNMRIIFDLVLNHTSDEHPWFIESRSSRTNSKRDWYIWRDGKPGGLRPNNWESIFNGSAWEYDKETGQYYLHLFSRKMPDVNWECQELRQELYKMTRWWLDRGIDGFRIDAISHIKKKSGLPDLPNPKQLKFVRTSCDDDKP
;
A
#
# COMPACT_ATOMS: atom_id res chain seq x y z
N MET A 1 -3.97 -17.86 17.67
CA MET A 1 -4.46 -18.44 16.40
C MET A 1 -5.63 -19.37 16.63
N GLU A 2 -5.62 -20.17 17.69
CA GLU A 2 -6.72 -21.08 18.07
C GLU A 2 -8.09 -20.39 18.12
N ASP A 3 -8.18 -19.17 18.66
CA ASP A 3 -9.43 -18.41 18.72
C ASP A 3 -10.05 -18.17 17.33
N VAL A 4 -9.21 -17.90 16.32
CA VAL A 4 -9.67 -17.66 14.94
C VAL A 4 -10.14 -18.97 14.31
N ASP A 5 -9.43 -20.07 14.56
CA ASP A 5 -9.81 -21.39 14.06
C ASP A 5 -11.16 -21.83 14.64
N GLU A 6 -11.36 -21.62 15.93
CA GLU A 6 -12.64 -21.89 16.60
C GLU A 6 -13.75 -20.97 16.08
N LEU A 7 -13.47 -19.69 15.84
CA LEU A 7 -14.42 -18.76 15.23
C LEU A 7 -14.88 -19.25 13.85
N ILE A 8 -13.94 -19.60 12.96
CA ILE A 8 -14.25 -20.09 11.60
C ILE A 8 -15.15 -21.33 11.70
N LYS A 9 -14.76 -22.31 12.53
CA LYS A 9 -15.53 -23.54 12.76
C LYS A 9 -16.94 -23.25 13.26
N GLN A 10 -17.09 -22.36 14.25
CA GLN A 10 -18.39 -22.04 14.83
C GLN A 10 -19.31 -21.27 13.87
N VAL A 11 -18.74 -20.43 13.00
CA VAL A 11 -19.51 -19.77 11.93
C VAL A 11 -20.05 -20.81 10.94
N HIS A 12 -19.21 -21.74 10.50
CA HIS A 12 -19.62 -22.80 9.57
C HIS A 12 -20.66 -23.77 10.18
N ASN A 13 -20.53 -24.12 11.46
CA ASN A 13 -21.53 -24.94 12.17
C ASN A 13 -22.94 -24.31 12.19
N ARG A 14 -23.04 -23.00 11.94
CA ARG A 14 -24.30 -22.25 11.86
C ARG A 14 -24.74 -22.01 10.42
N ASN A 15 -24.16 -22.71 9.44
CA ASN A 15 -24.39 -22.52 8.00
C ASN A 15 -24.15 -21.08 7.52
N MET A 16 -23.26 -20.35 8.19
CA MET A 16 -22.84 -19.01 7.81
C MET A 16 -21.49 -19.05 7.09
N ARG A 17 -21.17 -17.96 6.39
CA ARG A 17 -19.88 -17.74 5.71
C ARG A 17 -19.12 -16.63 6.42
N ILE A 18 -17.79 -16.73 6.43
CA ILE A 18 -16.91 -15.73 7.02
C ILE A 18 -15.99 -15.14 5.96
N ILE A 19 -15.99 -13.82 5.86
CA ILE A 19 -15.04 -13.08 5.02
C ILE A 19 -14.18 -12.21 5.92
N PHE A 20 -12.89 -12.09 5.58
CA PHE A 20 -11.96 -11.20 6.27
C PHE A 20 -11.65 -9.97 5.42
N ASP A 21 -11.21 -8.91 6.08
CA ASP A 21 -10.66 -7.75 5.37
C ASP A 21 -9.23 -8.07 4.91
N LEU A 22 -8.89 -7.67 3.69
CA LEU A 22 -7.60 -7.91 3.07
C LEU A 22 -7.02 -6.59 2.57
N VAL A 23 -6.01 -6.10 3.30
CA VAL A 23 -5.32 -4.86 2.96
C VAL A 23 -4.05 -5.20 2.17
N LEU A 24 -4.07 -4.88 0.88
CA LEU A 24 -3.00 -5.20 -0.06
C LEU A 24 -2.24 -3.98 -0.58
N ASN A 25 -2.74 -2.77 -0.32
CA ASN A 25 -2.15 -1.55 -0.86
C ASN A 25 -0.91 -1.07 -0.06
N HIS A 26 -0.91 -1.28 1.25
CA HIS A 26 0.09 -0.78 2.19
C HIS A 26 0.22 -1.70 3.39
N THR A 27 1.29 -1.53 4.18
CA THR A 27 1.45 -2.15 5.50
C THR A 27 1.64 -1.06 6.56
N SER A 28 1.79 -1.42 7.83
CA SER A 28 2.33 -0.52 8.85
C SER A 28 3.79 -0.15 8.54
N ASP A 29 4.23 1.03 8.95
CA ASP A 29 5.66 1.42 8.99
C ASP A 29 6.46 0.63 10.05
N GLU A 30 5.77 -0.05 10.95
CA GLU A 30 6.34 -0.98 11.92
C GLU A 30 6.40 -2.42 11.38
N HIS A 31 5.89 -2.67 10.16
CA HIS A 31 5.94 -4.00 9.57
C HIS A 31 7.38 -4.40 9.25
N PRO A 32 7.82 -5.65 9.55
CA PRO A 32 9.19 -6.08 9.30
C PRO A 32 9.68 -5.81 7.87
N TRP A 33 8.81 -5.98 6.87
CA TRP A 33 9.14 -5.67 5.48
C TRP A 33 9.53 -4.20 5.27
N PHE A 34 8.83 -3.24 5.90
CA PHE A 34 9.17 -1.82 5.74
C PHE A 34 10.44 -1.47 6.49
N ILE A 35 10.60 -2.00 7.71
CA ILE A 35 11.82 -1.83 8.50
C ILE A 35 13.05 -2.31 7.71
N GLU A 36 12.97 -3.50 7.10
CA GLU A 36 14.03 -4.02 6.24
C GLU A 36 14.22 -3.18 4.97
N SER A 37 13.14 -2.80 4.29
CA SER A 37 13.20 -1.97 3.08
C SER A 37 13.84 -0.59 3.33
N ARG A 38 13.59 -0.01 4.50
CA ARG A 38 14.13 1.28 4.94
C ARG A 38 15.57 1.19 5.42
N SER A 39 16.06 0.01 5.83
CA SER A 39 17.38 -0.12 6.44
C SER A 39 18.54 0.26 5.51
N SER A 40 18.38 0.09 4.19
CA SER A 40 19.34 0.55 3.19
C SER A 40 18.75 0.56 1.79
N ARG A 41 19.37 1.33 0.88
CA ARG A 41 19.02 1.32 -0.56
C ARG A 41 19.39 0.01 -1.28
N THR A 42 20.13 -0.89 -0.63
CA THR A 42 20.62 -2.16 -1.22
C THR A 42 20.01 -3.40 -0.57
N ASN A 43 19.11 -3.23 0.40
CA ASN A 43 18.41 -4.34 1.03
C ASN A 43 17.58 -5.11 -0.01
N SER A 44 17.49 -6.44 0.11
CA SER A 44 16.70 -7.26 -0.81
C SER A 44 15.22 -6.87 -0.87
N LYS A 45 14.67 -6.34 0.23
CA LYS A 45 13.30 -5.83 0.31
C LYS A 45 13.17 -4.35 -0.09
N ARG A 46 14.23 -3.72 -0.63
CA ARG A 46 14.18 -2.30 -1.01
C ARG A 46 13.02 -2.02 -1.96
N ASP A 47 12.87 -2.85 -3.00
CA ASP A 47 11.87 -2.66 -4.03
C ASP A 47 10.46 -3.13 -3.63
N TRP A 48 10.26 -3.62 -2.40
CA TRP A 48 8.94 -4.01 -1.90
C TRP A 48 8.05 -2.80 -1.59
N TYR A 49 8.64 -1.60 -1.45
CA TYR A 49 7.92 -0.34 -1.28
C TYR A 49 8.32 0.65 -2.37
N ILE A 50 7.52 1.69 -2.54
CA ILE A 50 7.72 2.67 -3.59
C ILE A 50 8.62 3.80 -3.07
N TRP A 51 9.91 3.73 -3.41
CA TRP A 51 10.92 4.73 -3.07
C TRP A 51 11.29 5.60 -4.27
N ARG A 52 11.47 6.91 -4.08
CA ARG A 52 11.94 7.83 -5.13
C ARG A 52 12.86 8.92 -4.57
N ASP A 53 13.84 9.32 -5.37
CA ASP A 53 14.59 10.55 -5.08
C ASP A 53 13.68 11.77 -5.30
N GLY A 54 13.98 12.86 -4.58
CA GLY A 54 13.34 14.14 -4.82
C GLY A 54 13.78 14.78 -6.15
N LYS A 55 13.01 15.77 -6.61
CA LYS A 55 13.42 16.66 -7.71
C LYS A 55 14.45 17.70 -7.19
N PRO A 56 15.24 18.34 -8.08
CA PRO A 56 16.18 19.40 -7.70
C PRO A 56 15.55 20.47 -6.81
N GLY A 57 16.33 21.02 -5.89
CA GLY A 57 15.84 22.01 -4.92
C GLY A 57 15.08 21.42 -3.73
N GLY A 58 15.21 20.11 -3.48
CA GLY A 58 14.54 19.44 -2.34
C GLY A 58 13.05 19.21 -2.56
N LEU A 59 12.59 19.29 -3.80
CA LEU A 59 11.20 19.08 -4.17
C LEU A 59 10.85 17.59 -4.16
N ARG A 60 9.56 17.29 -3.96
CA ARG A 60 9.05 15.92 -3.90
C ARG A 60 9.01 15.28 -5.29
N PRO A 61 8.91 13.93 -5.38
CA PRO A 61 8.91 13.22 -6.66
C PRO A 61 7.78 13.64 -7.61
N ASN A 62 6.60 13.99 -7.08
CA ASN A 62 5.48 14.57 -7.83
C ASN A 62 4.54 15.36 -6.90
N ASN A 63 3.44 15.87 -7.45
CA ASN A 63 2.43 16.68 -6.77
C ASN A 63 1.30 15.88 -6.09
N TRP A 64 1.43 14.56 -5.90
CA TRP A 64 0.34 13.75 -5.38
C TRP A 64 -0.01 14.10 -3.93
N GLU A 65 -1.31 14.20 -3.66
CA GLU A 65 -1.86 14.38 -2.33
C GLU A 65 -2.22 13.03 -1.69
N SER A 66 -1.93 12.89 -0.39
CA SER A 66 -2.47 11.82 0.43
C SER A 66 -3.98 12.00 0.62
N ILE A 67 -4.71 10.90 0.65
CA ILE A 67 -6.15 10.86 0.96
C ILE A 67 -6.44 11.44 2.36
N PHE A 68 -5.47 11.37 3.29
CA PHE A 68 -5.57 11.93 4.63
C PHE A 68 -4.95 13.33 4.77
N ASN A 69 -4.83 14.04 3.64
CA ASN A 69 -4.29 15.39 3.46
C ASN A 69 -2.76 15.48 3.50
N GLY A 70 -2.25 16.47 2.75
CA GLY A 70 -0.82 16.72 2.61
C GLY A 70 -0.18 15.87 1.52
N SER A 71 1.16 15.89 1.48
CA SER A 71 1.93 15.13 0.50
C SER A 71 1.68 13.63 0.62
N ALA A 72 1.60 12.91 -0.51
CA ALA A 72 1.68 11.44 -0.53
C ALA A 72 3.11 10.90 -0.37
N TRP A 73 4.10 11.79 -0.26
CA TRP A 73 5.52 11.46 -0.10
C TRP A 73 6.06 11.93 1.25
N GLU A 74 6.68 11.01 1.98
CA GLU A 74 7.38 11.28 3.22
C GLU A 74 8.88 11.04 3.03
N TYR A 75 9.70 11.98 3.53
CA TYR A 75 11.15 11.90 3.40
C TYR A 75 11.75 11.01 4.48
N ASP A 76 12.48 9.99 4.07
CA ASP A 76 13.26 9.14 4.94
C ASP A 76 14.71 9.65 5.04
N LYS A 77 15.11 10.08 6.23
CA LYS A 77 16.45 10.62 6.48
C LYS A 77 17.54 9.55 6.40
N GLU A 78 17.19 8.29 6.69
CA GLU A 78 18.12 7.16 6.74
C GLU A 78 18.64 6.84 5.34
N THR A 79 17.74 6.82 4.35
CA THR A 79 18.11 6.52 2.96
C THR A 79 18.18 7.76 2.06
N GLY A 80 17.71 8.92 2.51
CA GLY A 80 17.68 10.15 1.71
C GLY A 80 16.73 10.06 0.51
N GLN A 81 15.68 9.24 0.59
CA GLN A 81 14.64 9.11 -0.42
C GLN A 81 13.27 9.39 0.18
N TYR A 82 12.28 9.59 -0.69
CA TYR A 82 10.89 9.64 -0.31
C TYR A 82 10.25 8.26 -0.48
N TYR A 83 9.40 7.84 0.47
CA TYR A 83 8.49 6.71 0.27
C TYR A 83 7.07 7.21 0.02
N LEU A 84 6.33 6.47 -0.81
CA LEU A 84 4.92 6.75 -1.09
C LEU A 84 4.03 6.25 0.05
N HIS A 85 3.06 7.06 0.43
CA HIS A 85 1.94 6.71 1.30
C HIS A 85 0.67 7.41 0.80
N LEU A 86 -0.30 6.67 0.26
CA LEU A 86 -1.55 7.27 -0.22
C LEU A 86 -2.50 7.62 0.93
N PHE A 87 -2.27 7.07 2.12
CA PHE A 87 -3.03 7.34 3.34
C PHE A 87 -2.11 7.98 4.40
N SER A 88 -2.07 7.43 5.61
CA SER A 88 -1.16 7.90 6.66
C SER A 88 0.30 7.66 6.29
N ARG A 89 1.21 8.50 6.78
CA ARG A 89 2.67 8.22 6.72
C ARG A 89 3.04 6.88 7.38
N LYS A 90 2.23 6.41 8.34
CA LYS A 90 2.38 5.09 8.97
C LYS A 90 1.90 3.93 8.08
N MET A 91 1.43 4.22 6.87
CA MET A 91 0.86 3.27 5.92
C MET A 91 1.62 3.33 4.59
N PRO A 92 2.92 2.98 4.57
CA PRO A 92 3.71 2.98 3.34
C PRO A 92 3.13 2.02 2.30
N ASP A 93 2.97 2.53 1.08
CA ASP A 93 2.42 1.79 -0.04
C ASP A 93 3.42 0.76 -0.57
N VAL A 94 2.94 -0.49 -0.73
CA VAL A 94 3.75 -1.56 -1.29
C VAL A 94 3.83 -1.43 -2.82
N ASN A 95 4.91 -1.94 -3.40
CA ASN A 95 5.20 -1.87 -4.82
C ASN A 95 4.76 -3.14 -5.55
N TRP A 96 3.54 -3.12 -6.10
CA TRP A 96 2.98 -4.24 -6.85
C TRP A 96 3.71 -4.59 -8.15
N GLU A 97 4.63 -3.76 -8.64
CA GLU A 97 5.50 -4.13 -9.76
C GLU A 97 6.52 -5.21 -9.35
N CYS A 98 6.94 -5.22 -8.08
CA CYS A 98 7.85 -6.23 -7.54
C CYS A 98 7.21 -7.62 -7.59
N GLN A 99 7.81 -8.53 -8.37
CA GLN A 99 7.29 -9.88 -8.53
C GLN A 99 7.39 -10.71 -7.25
N GLU A 100 8.49 -10.57 -6.50
CA GLU A 100 8.72 -11.28 -5.24
C GLU A 100 7.64 -10.93 -4.20
N LEU A 101 7.39 -9.63 -3.98
CA LEU A 101 6.32 -9.16 -3.10
C LEU A 101 4.96 -9.75 -3.50
N ARG A 102 4.62 -9.73 -4.81
CA ARG A 102 3.35 -10.29 -5.28
C ARG A 102 3.20 -11.77 -4.88
N GLN A 103 4.26 -12.55 -4.98
CA GLN A 103 4.22 -13.95 -4.56
C GLN A 103 3.98 -14.09 -3.05
N GLU A 104 4.59 -13.25 -2.22
CA GLU A 104 4.35 -13.26 -0.77
C GLU A 104 2.92 -12.84 -0.41
N LEU A 105 2.36 -11.83 -1.09
CA LEU A 105 0.95 -11.45 -0.92
C LEU A 105 -0.01 -12.59 -1.32
N TYR A 106 0.26 -13.28 -2.43
CA TYR A 106 -0.52 -14.46 -2.83
C TYR A 106 -0.39 -15.64 -1.88
N LYS A 107 0.80 -15.83 -1.30
CA LYS A 107 1.04 -16.87 -0.28
C LYS A 107 0.24 -16.57 0.98
N MET A 108 0.26 -15.34 1.48
CA MET A 108 -0.55 -14.91 2.62
C MET A 108 -2.06 -15.06 2.36
N THR A 109 -2.50 -14.64 1.15
CA THR A 109 -3.91 -14.76 0.74
C THR A 109 -4.36 -16.24 0.73
N ARG A 110 -3.56 -17.13 0.12
CA ARG A 110 -3.84 -18.57 0.08
C ARG A 110 -3.83 -19.19 1.47
N TRP A 111 -2.88 -18.83 2.32
CA TRP A 111 -2.78 -19.36 3.67
C TRP A 111 -4.06 -19.15 4.49
N TRP A 112 -4.72 -18.01 4.34
CA TRP A 112 -6.01 -17.74 4.99
C TRP A 112 -7.16 -18.51 4.35
N LEU A 113 -7.21 -18.62 3.03
CA LEU A 113 -8.22 -19.42 2.32
C LEU A 113 -8.10 -20.92 2.69
N ASP A 114 -6.89 -21.45 2.73
CA ASP A 114 -6.58 -22.83 3.14
C ASP A 114 -7.00 -23.10 4.59
N ARG A 115 -7.09 -22.05 5.41
CA ARG A 115 -7.54 -22.09 6.81
C ARG A 115 -9.07 -22.08 6.96
N GLY A 116 -9.80 -21.89 5.87
CA GLY A 116 -11.25 -22.06 5.82
C GLY A 116 -12.08 -20.79 5.82
N ILE A 117 -11.51 -19.60 5.63
CA ILE A 117 -12.35 -18.43 5.35
C ILE A 117 -12.98 -18.54 3.95
N ASP A 118 -14.16 -17.95 3.77
CA ASP A 118 -14.95 -18.09 2.54
C ASP A 118 -14.67 -16.99 1.50
N GLY A 119 -13.82 -16.01 1.85
CA GLY A 119 -13.41 -14.95 0.94
C GLY A 119 -12.86 -13.72 1.65
N PHE A 120 -12.65 -12.68 0.87
CA PHE A 120 -12.13 -11.40 1.35
C PHE A 120 -12.95 -10.22 0.87
N ARG A 121 -13.06 -9.21 1.73
CA ARG A 121 -13.27 -7.83 1.30
C ARG A 121 -11.89 -7.24 1.01
N ILE A 122 -11.65 -6.76 -0.20
CA ILE A 122 -10.35 -6.22 -0.58
C ILE A 122 -10.34 -4.70 -0.37
N ASP A 123 -9.56 -4.23 0.59
CA ASP A 123 -9.43 -2.81 0.90
C ASP A 123 -8.62 -2.06 -0.18
N ALA A 124 -9.03 -0.82 -0.46
CA ALA A 124 -8.30 0.12 -1.31
C ALA A 124 -7.83 -0.44 -2.67
N ILE A 125 -8.58 -1.38 -3.25
CA ILE A 125 -8.20 -2.10 -4.49
C ILE A 125 -7.89 -1.15 -5.66
N SER A 126 -8.61 -0.03 -5.76
CA SER A 126 -8.39 1.02 -6.78
C SER A 126 -7.04 1.71 -6.70
N HIS A 127 -6.33 1.59 -5.57
CA HIS A 127 -5.06 2.27 -5.32
C HIS A 127 -3.83 1.36 -5.46
N ILE A 128 -4.04 0.06 -5.66
CA ILE A 128 -2.97 -0.94 -5.72
C ILE A 128 -2.00 -0.68 -6.88
N LYS A 129 -2.53 -0.38 -8.07
CA LYS A 129 -1.72 -0.07 -9.27
C LYS A 129 -1.45 1.42 -9.33
N LYS A 130 -0.18 1.78 -9.48
CA LYS A 130 0.27 3.16 -9.65
C LYS A 130 0.64 3.40 -11.12
N LYS A 131 0.38 4.60 -11.64
CA LYS A 131 0.77 4.95 -13.02
C LYS A 131 2.28 4.91 -13.15
N SER A 132 2.78 4.23 -14.19
CA SER A 132 4.23 4.12 -14.43
C SER A 132 4.88 5.50 -14.51
N GLY A 133 6.07 5.62 -13.92
CA GLY A 133 6.80 6.90 -13.81
C GLY A 133 6.25 7.85 -12.74
N LEU A 134 5.08 7.57 -12.14
CA LEU A 134 4.44 8.39 -11.11
C LEU A 134 4.35 9.89 -11.52
N PRO A 135 3.79 10.21 -12.70
CA PRO A 135 3.79 11.58 -13.21
C PRO A 135 2.95 12.50 -12.31
N ASP A 136 3.23 13.81 -12.38
CA ASP A 136 2.36 14.82 -11.80
C ASP A 136 0.93 14.69 -12.36
N LEU A 137 -0.05 14.91 -11.50
CA LEU A 137 -1.45 15.04 -11.89
C LEU A 137 -1.71 16.45 -12.48
N PRO A 138 -2.70 16.60 -13.39
CA PRO A 138 -3.12 17.90 -13.88
C PRO A 138 -3.45 18.86 -12.72
N ASN A 139 -2.88 20.06 -12.75
CA ASN A 139 -3.01 21.04 -11.66
C ASN A 139 -3.48 22.43 -12.15
N PRO A 140 -4.67 22.53 -12.77
CA PRO A 140 -5.16 23.81 -13.31
C PRO A 140 -5.40 24.86 -12.21
N LYS A 141 -5.70 24.40 -10.98
CA LYS A 141 -5.95 25.25 -9.80
C LYS A 141 -4.68 25.64 -9.04
N GLN A 142 -3.50 25.23 -9.52
CA GLN A 142 -2.19 25.52 -8.91
C GLN A 142 -2.13 25.15 -7.42
N LEU A 143 -2.76 24.03 -7.06
CA LEU A 143 -2.74 23.51 -5.70
C LEU A 143 -1.35 23.03 -5.32
N LYS A 144 -1.04 23.08 -4.02
CA LYS A 144 0.23 22.57 -3.49
C LYS A 144 0.38 21.06 -3.71
N PHE A 145 -0.71 20.33 -3.54
CA PHE A 145 -0.84 18.90 -3.81
C PHE A 145 -2.16 18.66 -4.54
N VAL A 146 -2.20 17.63 -5.38
CA VAL A 146 -3.36 17.26 -6.19
C VAL A 146 -3.77 15.86 -5.81
N ARG A 147 -5.04 15.72 -5.40
CA ARG A 147 -5.66 14.43 -5.14
C ARG A 147 -6.09 13.82 -6.48
N THR A 148 -5.90 12.51 -6.63
CA THR A 148 -6.63 11.76 -7.65
C THR A 148 -8.11 11.81 -7.30
N SER A 149 -8.89 12.60 -8.03
CA SER A 149 -10.33 12.53 -7.89
C SER A 149 -10.84 11.29 -8.64
N CYS A 150 -11.82 10.60 -8.08
CA CYS A 150 -12.60 9.62 -8.84
C CYS A 150 -13.56 10.30 -9.83
N ASP A 151 -13.61 11.64 -9.85
CA ASP A 151 -14.58 12.44 -10.62
C ASP A 151 -14.02 12.98 -11.93
N ASP A 152 -12.70 12.91 -12.17
CA ASP A 152 -12.05 13.40 -13.40
C ASP A 152 -12.22 12.43 -14.60
N ASP A 153 -12.88 11.28 -14.41
CA ASP A 153 -13.29 10.35 -15.46
C ASP A 153 -14.70 10.64 -16.03
N LYS A 154 -15.30 11.80 -15.71
CA LYS A 154 -16.52 12.23 -16.41
C LYS A 154 -16.15 12.86 -17.76
N PRO A 155 -16.65 12.32 -18.89
CA PRO A 155 -16.46 12.91 -20.21
C PRO A 155 -17.09 14.29 -20.33
#